data_AF-A0A178XJ95-F1
#
_entry.id   AF-A0A178XJ95-F1
#
_cell.length_a   1.000
_cell.length_b   1.000
_cell.length_c   1.000
_cell.angle_alpha   90.00
_cell.angle_beta   90.00
_cell.angle_gamma   90.00
#
_symmetry.space_group_name_H-M   'P 1'
#
loop_
_entity.id
_entity.type
_entity.pdbx_description
1 polymer ?
#
loop_
_entity_poly.entity_id
_entity_poly.type
_entity_poly.pdbx_seq_one_letter_code
_entity_poly.pdbx_strand_id
1 'polypeptide(L)' 'MGVVTTGIISFVLLALNVGFSETFAGAWLRSWAIGYVIVIPAILLVGPRLQALVDRAVQ' A
#
# COMPACT_ATOMS: atom_id res chain seq x y z
N MET A 1 -5.82 10.05 7.31
CA MET A 1 -6.75 8.97 6.92
C MET A 1 -6.05 7.82 6.20
N GLY A 2 -5.36 8.03 5.06
CA GLY A 2 -4.76 6.93 4.27
C GLY A 2 -3.71 6.06 4.99
N VAL A 3 -2.89 6.64 5.88
CA VAL A 3 -1.93 5.88 6.71
C VAL A 3 -2.63 4.82 7.56
N VAL A 4 -3.73 5.19 8.22
CA VAL A 4 -4.47 4.31 9.14
C VAL A 4 -5.17 3.19 8.38
N THR A 5 -5.85 3.52 7.28
CA THR A 5 -6.56 2.54 6.45
C THR A 5 -5.60 1.52 5.84
N THR A 6 -4.46 1.95 5.29
CA THR A 6 -3.45 1.03 4.73
C THR A 6 -2.78 0.17 5.81
N GLY A 7 -2.55 0.74 7.00
CA GLY A 7 -2.07 -0.01 8.17
C GLY A 7 -3.02 -1.14 8.56
N ILE A 8 -4.31 -0.83 8.72
CA ILE A 8 -5.33 -1.82 9.10
C ILE A 8 -5.48 -2.90 8.03
N ILE A 9 -5.60 -2.53 6.76
CA ILE A 9 -5.74 -3.50 5.65
C ILE A 9 -4.52 -4.43 5.58
N SER A 10 -3.31 -3.86 5.60
CA SER A 10 -2.08 -4.67 5.55
C SER A 10 -1.95 -5.59 6.76
N PHE A 11 -2.30 -5.11 7.96
CA PHE A 11 -2.27 -5.90 9.19
C PHE A 11 -3.22 -7.10 9.10
N VAL A 12 -4.48 -6.85 8.72
CA VAL A 12 -5.50 -7.91 8.60
C VAL A 12 -5.07 -8.95 7.56
N LEU A 13 -4.59 -8.51 6.39
CA LEU A 13 -4.15 -9.42 5.34
C LEU A 13 -2.96 -10.28 5.80
N LEU A 14 -1.94 -9.69 6.40
CA LEU A 14 -0.79 -10.46 6.89
C LEU A 14 -1.19 -11.39 8.04
N ALA A 15 -2.03 -10.94 8.97
CA ALA A 15 -2.48 -11.74 10.09
C ALA A 15 -3.26 -12.99 9.63
N LEU A 16 -4.12 -12.84 8.62
CA LEU A 16 -4.92 -13.95 8.08
C LEU A 16 -4.10 -14.93 7.25
N ASN A 17 -3.10 -14.46 6.50
CA ASN A 17 -2.34 -15.31 5.57
C ASN A 17 -1.07 -15.93 6.21
N VAL A 18 -0.43 -15.22 7.14
CA VAL A 18 0.85 -15.64 7.74
C VAL A 18 0.66 -16.11 9.19
N GLY A 19 -0.43 -15.69 9.85
CA GLY A 19 -0.64 -15.93 11.27
C GLY A 19 0.23 -15.04 12.16
N PHE A 20 0.04 -15.17 13.48
CA PHE A 20 0.79 -14.39 14.47
C PHE A 20 2.01 -15.18 14.97
N SER A 21 3.20 -14.82 14.50
CA SER A 21 4.48 -15.26 15.08
C SER A 21 5.05 -14.20 16.03
N GLU A 22 6.04 -14.56 16.84
CA GLU A 22 6.76 -13.60 17.70
C GLU A 22 7.40 -12.44 16.91
N THR A 23 7.74 -12.67 15.64
CA THR A 23 8.34 -11.68 14.74
C THR A 23 7.30 -10.90 13.94
N PHE A 24 6.02 -11.27 14.00
CA PHE A 24 4.96 -10.77 13.13
C PHE A 24 4.83 -9.25 13.18
N ALA A 25 4.69 -8.69 14.39
CA ALA A 25 4.45 -7.25 14.55
C ALA A 25 5.60 -6.42 13.98
N GLY A 26 6.85 -6.84 14.22
CA GLY A 26 8.04 -6.17 13.70
C GLY A 26 8.18 -6.31 12.19
N ALA A 27 7.95 -7.51 11.66
CA ALA A 27 8.00 -7.77 10.22
C ALA A 27 6.89 -7.01 9.46
N TRP A 28 5.67 -6.99 10.00
CA TRP A 28 4.55 -6.24 9.47
C TRP A 28 4.84 -4.73 9.48
N LEU A 29 5.23 -4.15 10.62
CA LEU A 29 5.45 -2.71 10.73
C LEU A 29 6.56 -2.24 9.77
N ARG A 30 7.66 -3.00 9.68
CA ARG A 30 8.77 -2.72 8.76
C ARG A 30 8.31 -2.79 7.30
N SER A 31 7.60 -3.86 6.92
CA SER A 31 7.15 -4.07 5.54
C SER A 31 6.11 -3.02 5.14
N TRP A 32 5.18 -2.70 6.04
CA TRP A 32 4.19 -1.66 5.84
C TRP A 32 4.84 -0.28 5.66
N ALA A 33 5.79 0.09 6.53
CA ALA A 33 6.47 1.38 6.45
C ALA A 33 7.27 1.54 5.15
N ILE A 34 8.04 0.51 4.76
CA ILE A 34 8.78 0.50 3.50
C ILE A 34 7.82 0.60 2.31
N GLY A 35 6.76 -0.22 2.32
CA GLY A 35 5.74 -0.19 1.27
C GLY A 35 5.08 1.18 1.14
N TYR A 36 4.77 1.84 2.27
CA TYR A 36 4.15 3.15 2.29
C TYR A 36 5.05 4.23 1.66
N VAL A 37 6.35 4.20 1.97
CA VAL A 37 7.35 5.11 1.37
C VAL A 37 7.48 4.90 -0.13
N ILE A 38 7.30 3.68 -0.63
CA ILE A 38 7.38 3.37 -2.06
C ILE A 38 6.07 3.73 -2.78
N VAL A 39 4.91 3.49 -2.15
CA VAL A 39 3.60 3.69 -2.79
C VAL A 39 3.31 5.15 -3.07
N ILE A 40 3.74 6.07 -2.19
CA ILE A 40 3.52 7.52 -2.39
C ILE A 40 4.15 8.03 -3.70
N PRO A 41 5.47 7.91 -3.93
CA PRO A 41 6.08 8.35 -5.18
C PRO A 41 5.54 7.57 -6.38
N ALA A 42 5.21 6.29 -6.22
CA ALA A 42 4.57 5.52 -7.28
C ALA A 42 3.22 6.13 -7.70
N ILE A 43 2.34 6.48 -6.75
CA ILE A 43 1.06 7.13 -7.04
C ILE A 43 1.26 8.50 -7.67
N LEU A 44 2.21 9.30 -7.18
CA LEU A 44 2.49 10.63 -7.74
C LEU A 44 3.02 10.57 -9.18
N LEU A 45 3.78 9.52 -9.52
CA LEU A 45 4.32 9.33 -10.87
C LEU A 45 3.30 8.66 -11.81
N VAL A 46 2.59 7.65 -11.32
CA VAL A 46 1.70 6.82 -12.13
C VAL A 46 0.32 7.46 -12.26
N GLY A 47 -0.19 8.14 -11.23
CA GLY A 47 -1.51 8.77 -11.22
C GLY A 47 -1.76 9.72 -12.40
N PRO A 48 -0.90 10.73 -12.63
CA PRO A 48 -1.07 11.65 -13.76
C PRO A 48 -0.97 10.94 -15.12
N ARG A 49 -0.10 9.93 -15.23
CA ARG A 49 0.07 9.14 -16.46
C ARG A 49 -1.17 8.32 -16.76
N LEU A 50 -1.72 7.65 -15.75
CA LEU A 50 -2.97 6.90 -15.87
C LEU A 50 -4.12 7.83 -16.24
N GLN A 51 -4.22 9.00 -15.60
CA GLN A 51 -5.29 9.95 -15.91
C GLN A 51 -5.21 10.44 -17.36
N ALA A 52 -4.02 10.80 -17.85
CA ALA A 52 -3.83 11.19 -19.24
C ALA A 52 -4.15 10.07 -20.24
N LEU A 53 -3.94 8.80 -19.88
CA LEU A 53 -4.31 7.65 -20.71
C LEU A 53 -5.82 7.42 -20.71
N VAL A 54 -6.47 7.53 -19.55
CA VAL A 54 -7.93 7.39 -19.42
C VAL A 54 -8.63 8.50 -20.20
N ASP A 55 -8.18 9.75 -20.06
CA ASP A 55 -8.77 10.89 -20.76
C ASP A 55 -8.70 10.72 -22.29
N ARG A 56 -7.62 10.11 -22.80
CA ARG A 56 -7.47 9.79 -24.24
C ARG A 56 -8.31 8.59 -24.69
N ALA A 57 -8.64 7.67 -23.80
CA ALA A 57 -9.41 6.47 -24.14
C ALA A 57 -10.93 6.69 -24.06
N VAL A 58 -11.36 7.70 -23.30
CA VAL A 58 -12.77 8.07 -23.14
C VAL A 58 -13.21 9.16 -24.14
N GLN A 59 -12.26 9.87 -24.77
CA GLN A 59 -12.50 10.71 -25.94
C GLN A 59 -12.56 9.89 -27.23
#